data_AF-A0A6J5VMJ7-F1
#
_entry.id   AF-A0A6J5VMJ7-F1
#
_cell.length_a   1.000
_cell.length_b   1.000
_cell.length_c   1.000
_cell.angle_alpha   90.00
_cell.angle_beta   90.00
_cell.angle_gamma   90.00
#
_symmetry.space_group_name_H-M   'P 1'
#
loop_
_entity.id
_entity.type
_entity.pdbx_description
1 polymer ?
#
loop_
_entity_poly.entity_id
_entity_poly.type
_entity_poly.pdbx_seq_one_letter_code
_entity_poly.pdbx_strand_id
1 'polypeptide(L)'
;MGISRDAQLRALKVLNVVLEGGGKDIFEFGYNILRKRWEKLSNIPSVSNRFSLQKFAPKHYTFFKKTRGPSPVSVVKGLHHSKPFSCEREDDKACYAVLQEEANVDGRRGSHIGAEDRFVRLTLLRSQDDFDLLLQRLNQLVLEESHRQSYFVHDLKTN
;
A
#
# COMPACT_ATOMS: atom_id res chain seq x y z
N MET A 1 -18.74 -30.92 -13.78
CA MET A 1 -17.78 -29.93 -13.23
C MET A 1 -17.92 -28.63 -14.01
N GLY A 2 -18.10 -27.50 -13.33
CA GLY A 2 -18.32 -26.18 -13.93
C GLY A 2 -18.63 -25.14 -12.86
N ILE A 3 -18.69 -23.86 -13.23
CA ILE A 3 -19.04 -22.78 -12.28
C ILE A 3 -20.48 -22.99 -11.80
N SER A 4 -20.73 -22.88 -10.49
CA SER A 4 -22.08 -23.03 -9.91
C SER A 4 -23.09 -22.08 -10.57
N ARG A 5 -24.30 -22.59 -10.87
CA ARG A 5 -25.40 -21.76 -11.40
C ARG A 5 -25.73 -20.60 -10.48
N ASP A 6 -25.62 -20.79 -9.17
CA ASP A 6 -25.85 -19.72 -8.18
C ASP A 6 -24.78 -18.63 -8.28
N ALA A 7 -23.52 -19.02 -8.49
CA ALA A 7 -22.43 -18.06 -8.68
C ALA A 7 -22.62 -17.25 -9.97
N GLN A 8 -23.02 -17.92 -11.06
CA GLN A 8 -23.34 -17.26 -12.33
C GLN A 8 -24.51 -16.28 -12.17
N LEU A 9 -25.59 -16.70 -11.50
CA LEU A 9 -26.77 -15.86 -11.29
C LEU A 9 -26.47 -14.64 -10.40
N ARG A 10 -25.67 -14.83 -9.33
CA ARG A 10 -25.21 -13.71 -8.48
C ARG A 10 -24.33 -12.74 -9.25
N ALA A 11 -23.37 -13.25 -10.02
CA ALA A 11 -22.50 -12.40 -10.83
C ALA A 11 -23.30 -11.59 -11.86
N LEU A 12 -24.26 -12.22 -12.54
CA LEU A 12 -25.13 -11.54 -13.50
C LEU A 12 -25.92 -10.39 -12.85
N LYS A 13 -26.51 -10.63 -11.67
CA LYS A 13 -27.25 -9.59 -10.93
C LYS A 13 -26.35 -8.40 -10.55
N VAL A 14 -25.15 -8.66 -10.05
CA VAL A 14 -24.19 -7.59 -9.69
C VAL A 14 -23.76 -6.81 -10.92
N LEU A 15 -23.44 -7.50 -12.02
CA LEU A 15 -23.02 -6.86 -13.27
C LEU A 15 -24.13 -5.99 -13.86
N ASN A 16 -25.39 -6.41 -13.80
CA ASN A 16 -26.51 -5.59 -14.27
C ASN A 16 -26.58 -4.25 -13.52
N VAL A 17 -26.49 -4.26 -12.19
CA VAL A 17 -26.46 -3.03 -11.38
C VAL A 17 -25.26 -2.14 -11.73
N VAL A 18 -24.08 -2.74 -11.97
CA VAL A 18 -22.91 -1.98 -12.40
C VAL A 18 -23.14 -1.30 -13.76
N LEU A 19 -23.83 -1.96 -14.68
CA LEU A 19 -24.11 -1.45 -16.01
C LEU A 19 -25.20 -0.38 -16.03
N GLU A 20 -26.15 -0.37 -15.09
CA GLU A 20 -27.16 0.68 -14.94
C GLU A 20 -26.52 2.08 -14.75
N GLY A 21 -25.41 2.17 -14.01
CA GLY A 21 -24.59 3.39 -13.84
C GLY A 21 -23.64 3.68 -15.02
N GLY A 22 -23.92 3.15 -16.21
CA GLY A 22 -23.05 3.25 -17.39
C GLY A 22 -21.67 2.64 -17.20
N GLY A 23 -21.53 1.73 -16.22
CA GLY A 23 -20.29 1.05 -15.86
C GLY A 23 -19.24 1.93 -15.18
N LYS A 24 -19.43 3.25 -15.05
CA LYS A 24 -18.37 4.16 -14.57
C LYS A 24 -18.35 4.30 -13.05
N ASP A 25 -19.50 4.23 -12.40
CA ASP A 25 -19.64 4.59 -10.99
C ASP A 25 -18.86 3.67 -10.06
N ILE A 26 -18.87 2.35 -10.31
CA ILE A 26 -18.07 1.40 -9.53
C ILE A 26 -16.56 1.67 -9.64
N PHE A 27 -16.09 2.05 -10.83
CA PHE A 27 -14.68 2.37 -11.04
C PHE A 27 -14.32 3.73 -10.44
N GLU A 28 -15.21 4.71 -10.50
CA GLU A 28 -15.03 6.01 -9.84
C GLU A 28 -14.97 5.84 -8.32
N PHE A 29 -15.88 5.02 -7.76
CA PHE A 29 -15.88 4.64 -6.36
C PHE A 29 -14.55 3.99 -5.95
N GLY A 30 -14.13 2.93 -6.65
CA GLY A 30 -12.89 2.24 -6.37
C GLY A 30 -11.65 3.15 -6.48
N TYR A 31 -11.59 3.97 -7.52
CA TYR A 31 -10.52 4.95 -7.72
C TYR A 31 -10.44 5.94 -6.55
N ASN A 32 -11.57 6.53 -6.15
CA ASN A 32 -11.61 7.53 -5.09
C ASN A 32 -11.20 6.97 -3.73
N ILE A 33 -11.64 5.75 -3.39
CA ILE A 33 -11.24 5.08 -2.15
C ILE A 33 -9.75 4.77 -2.15
N LEU A 34 -9.24 4.11 -3.18
CA LEU A 34 -7.84 3.70 -3.26
C LEU A 34 -6.89 4.89 -3.37
N ARG A 35 -7.27 5.96 -4.07
CA ARG A 35 -6.50 7.20 -4.13
C ARG A 35 -6.34 7.83 -2.75
N LYS A 36 -7.42 7.99 -2.00
CA LYS A 36 -7.38 8.56 -0.64
C LYS A 36 -6.49 7.72 0.28
N ARG A 37 -6.59 6.39 0.19
CA ARG A 37 -5.74 5.46 0.95
C ARG A 37 -4.27 5.58 0.56
N TRP A 38 -3.99 5.67 -0.73
CA TRP A 38 -2.64 5.85 -1.25
C TRP A 38 -2.01 7.17 -0.81
N GLU A 39 -2.75 8.29 -0.90
CA GLU A 39 -2.29 9.61 -0.45
C GLU A 39 -1.90 9.58 1.03
N LYS A 40 -2.74 9.00 1.89
CA LYS A 40 -2.43 8.81 3.33
C LYS A 40 -1.18 7.96 3.55
N LEU A 41 -1.06 6.81 2.88
CA LEU A 41 0.10 5.93 3.02
C LEU A 41 1.38 6.60 2.55
N SER A 42 1.32 7.36 1.45
CA SER A 42 2.49 8.01 0.85
C SER A 42 3.13 9.11 1.69
N ASN A 43 2.40 9.60 2.69
CA ASN A 43 2.92 10.58 3.64
C ASN A 43 3.67 9.95 4.82
N ILE A 44 3.57 8.64 5.07
CA ILE A 44 4.22 8.03 6.23
C ILE A 44 5.76 7.99 6.07
N PRO A 45 6.32 7.53 4.94
CA PRO A 45 7.77 7.48 4.79
C PRO A 45 8.43 8.86 4.61
N SER A 46 7.69 9.97 4.59
CA SER A 46 8.31 11.30 4.46
C SER A 46 8.98 11.76 5.76
N VAL A 47 8.64 11.15 6.89
CA VAL A 47 9.15 11.47 8.23
C VAL A 47 10.18 10.45 8.75
N SER A 48 10.56 9.44 7.95
CA SER A 48 11.63 8.47 8.25
C SER A 48 12.46 8.17 7.01
N ASN A 49 13.74 7.85 7.21
CA ASN A 49 14.63 7.37 6.15
C ASN A 49 14.74 5.83 6.09
N ARG A 50 14.13 5.09 7.03
CA ARG A 50 14.15 3.62 7.09
C ARG A 50 13.25 2.98 6.05
N PHE A 51 12.17 3.65 5.66
CA PHE A 51 11.23 3.12 4.69
C PHE A 51 11.20 3.97 3.43
N SER A 52 10.97 3.34 2.28
CA SER A 52 10.62 4.07 1.07
C SER A 52 9.35 3.52 0.44
N LEU A 53 8.63 4.40 -0.26
CA LEU A 53 7.44 4.05 -1.01
C LEU A 53 7.55 4.62 -2.43
N GLN A 54 6.99 3.89 -3.39
CA GLN A 54 6.92 4.33 -4.77
C GLN A 54 6.31 5.72 -4.92
N LYS A 55 6.90 6.54 -5.79
CA LYS A 55 6.24 7.72 -6.36
C LYS A 55 5.74 7.37 -7.76
N PHE A 56 4.47 7.67 -8.03
CA PHE A 56 3.89 7.53 -9.36
C PHE A 56 3.47 8.91 -9.89
N ALA A 57 3.83 9.20 -11.13
CA ALA A 57 3.32 10.38 -11.82
C ALA A 57 1.87 10.16 -12.30
N PRO A 58 1.03 11.21 -12.32
CA PRO A 58 -0.27 11.15 -12.97
C PRO A 58 -0.16 10.72 -14.44
N LYS A 59 -1.12 9.95 -14.93
CA LYS A 59 -1.20 9.50 -16.33
C LYS A 59 -2.58 9.77 -16.92
N HIS A 60 -2.66 9.85 -18.24
CA HIS A 60 -3.93 9.96 -18.95
C HIS A 60 -4.63 8.60 -19.02
N TYR A 61 -5.87 8.52 -18.53
CA TYR A 61 -6.69 7.31 -18.55
C TYR A 61 -7.77 7.42 -19.61
N THR A 62 -7.72 6.55 -20.62
CA THR A 62 -8.63 6.55 -21.78
C THR A 62 -10.08 6.23 -21.40
N PHE A 63 -10.31 5.34 -20.42
CA PHE A 63 -11.65 4.99 -19.94
C PHE A 63 -12.42 6.20 -19.37
N PHE A 64 -11.73 7.01 -18.56
CA PHE A 64 -12.30 8.23 -17.96
C PHE A 64 -12.09 9.48 -18.82
N LYS A 65 -11.24 9.42 -19.85
CA LYS A 65 -10.77 10.55 -20.67
C LYS A 65 -10.21 11.70 -19.83
N LYS A 66 -9.49 11.38 -18.75
CA LYS A 66 -8.95 12.34 -17.78
C LYS A 66 -7.54 11.95 -17.35
N THR A 67 -6.71 12.95 -17.04
CA THR A 67 -5.45 12.74 -16.34
C THR A 67 -5.73 12.52 -14.86
N ARG A 68 -5.20 11.44 -14.28
CA ARG A 68 -5.48 11.01 -12.91
C ARG A 68 -4.21 10.54 -12.21
N GLY A 69 -4.18 10.72 -10.89
CA GLY A 69 -3.11 10.23 -10.03
C GLY A 69 -3.18 8.71 -9.81
N PRO A 70 -2.15 8.12 -9.18
CA PRO A 70 -2.12 6.70 -8.85
C PRO A 70 -3.21 6.30 -7.84
N SER A 71 -3.76 5.09 -7.98
CA SER A 71 -4.66 4.44 -7.01
C SER A 71 -4.38 2.93 -6.90
N PRO A 72 -3.15 2.54 -6.49
CA PRO A 72 -2.75 1.14 -6.49
C PRO A 72 -3.54 0.32 -5.47
N VAL A 73 -3.89 -0.91 -5.87
CA VAL A 73 -4.60 -1.91 -5.07
C VAL A 73 -3.69 -2.56 -4.01
N SER A 74 -2.40 -2.65 -4.31
CA SER A 74 -1.36 -3.20 -3.45
C SER A 74 0.00 -2.61 -3.83
N VAL A 75 0.93 -2.63 -2.89
CA VAL A 75 2.29 -2.13 -3.11
C VAL A 75 3.22 -3.30 -3.45
N VAL A 76 3.51 -3.56 -4.72
CA VAL A 76 4.50 -4.57 -5.16
C VAL A 76 5.19 -4.04 -6.38
N LYS A 77 6.49 -4.32 -6.55
CA LYS A 77 6.95 -4.59 -7.90
C LYS A 77 8.14 -5.56 -8.01
N GLY A 78 8.06 -6.45 -9.01
CA GLY A 78 9.12 -7.34 -9.48
C GLY A 78 9.45 -7.31 -11.00
N LEU A 79 8.68 -6.67 -11.90
CA LEU A 79 9.10 -6.48 -13.30
C LEU A 79 9.21 -4.99 -13.69
N HIS A 80 10.44 -4.53 -13.96
CA HIS A 80 10.92 -3.28 -14.61
C HIS A 80 10.11 -1.95 -14.37
N HIS A 81 10.73 -0.97 -13.68
CA HIS A 81 10.26 0.40 -13.31
C HIS A 81 9.17 0.68 -12.21
N SER A 82 9.40 0.39 -10.93
CA SER A 82 8.51 0.56 -9.75
C SER A 82 9.19 -0.05 -8.51
N LYS A 83 9.09 0.56 -7.33
CA LYS A 83 9.78 0.15 -6.09
C LYS A 83 8.72 0.06 -4.97
N PRO A 84 8.40 -1.13 -4.43
CA PRO A 84 7.34 -1.27 -3.40
C PRO A 84 7.79 -0.76 -2.02
N PHE A 85 6.94 -0.88 -0.99
CA PHE A 85 7.31 -0.52 0.38
C PHE A 85 8.54 -1.34 0.77
N SER A 86 9.66 -0.66 1.00
CA SER A 86 10.94 -1.30 1.31
C SER A 86 11.58 -0.74 2.55
N CYS A 87 12.31 -1.61 3.23
CA CYS A 87 13.25 -1.21 4.27
C CYS A 87 14.59 -0.87 3.59
N GLU A 88 15.11 0.31 3.90
CA GLU A 88 16.33 0.85 3.27
C GLU A 88 17.59 0.59 4.11
N ARG A 89 17.46 0.29 5.41
CA ARG A 89 18.60 -0.04 6.27
C ARG A 89 19.25 -1.36 5.83
N GLU A 90 20.56 -1.43 5.96
CA GLU A 90 21.32 -2.62 5.57
C GLU A 90 21.01 -3.84 6.45
N ASP A 91 20.68 -3.60 7.72
CA ASP A 91 20.28 -4.65 8.68
C ASP A 91 18.85 -5.16 8.46
N ASP A 92 17.98 -4.37 7.83
CA ASP A 92 16.56 -4.70 7.62
C ASP A 92 16.33 -5.53 6.32
N LYS A 93 17.18 -6.54 6.07
CA LYS A 93 17.07 -7.37 4.84
C LYS A 93 15.78 -8.18 4.78
N ALA A 94 15.20 -8.52 5.93
CA ALA A 94 13.91 -9.18 6.06
C ALA A 94 12.83 -8.17 6.49
N CYS A 95 12.42 -7.29 5.57
CA CYS A 95 11.54 -6.16 5.88
C CYS A 95 10.16 -6.60 6.41
N TYR A 96 9.69 -7.79 6.01
CA TYR A 96 8.49 -8.39 6.59
C TYR A 96 8.62 -8.66 8.09
N ALA A 97 9.76 -9.20 8.52
CA ALA A 97 10.01 -9.51 9.93
C ALA A 97 10.03 -8.23 10.76
N VAL A 98 10.72 -7.19 10.28
CA VAL A 98 10.74 -5.85 10.89
C VAL A 98 9.32 -5.30 11.12
N LEU A 99 8.49 -5.30 10.07
CA LEU A 99 7.11 -4.79 10.17
C LEU A 99 6.25 -5.62 11.13
N GLN A 100 6.45 -6.94 11.14
CA GLN A 100 5.67 -7.84 11.97
C GLN A 100 6.09 -7.77 13.45
N GLU A 101 7.39 -7.73 13.73
CA GLU A 101 7.94 -7.75 15.08
C GLU A 101 7.81 -6.40 15.79
N GLU A 102 8.06 -5.29 15.08
CA GLU A 102 8.10 -3.95 15.68
C GLU A 102 6.76 -3.23 15.64
N ALA A 103 5.89 -3.54 14.68
CA ALA A 103 4.63 -2.83 14.48
C ALA A 103 3.41 -3.73 14.35
N ASN A 104 3.57 -5.07 14.40
CA ASN A 104 2.50 -6.03 14.17
C ASN A 104 1.76 -5.77 12.83
N VAL A 105 2.50 -5.41 11.78
CA VAL A 105 1.96 -5.15 10.45
C VAL A 105 2.18 -6.36 9.55
N ASP A 106 1.08 -6.99 9.17
CA ASP A 106 1.12 -8.14 8.26
C ASP A 106 1.07 -7.70 6.78
N GLY A 107 1.71 -8.50 5.93
CA GLY A 107 1.88 -8.24 4.50
C GLY A 107 2.32 -9.49 3.76
N ARG A 108 2.63 -9.37 2.46
CA ARG A 108 3.32 -10.47 1.75
C ARG A 108 4.79 -10.15 1.56
N ARG A 109 5.64 -11.11 1.94
CA ARG A 109 7.08 -11.08 1.72
C ARG A 109 7.42 -10.87 0.24
N GLY A 110 8.50 -10.15 -0.04
CA GLY A 110 9.00 -9.93 -1.39
C GLY A 110 9.34 -11.23 -2.12
N SER A 111 9.97 -12.19 -1.45
CA SER A 111 10.32 -13.50 -2.03
C SER A 111 9.09 -14.24 -2.58
N HIS A 112 7.96 -14.18 -1.89
CA HIS A 112 6.71 -14.83 -2.29
C HIS A 112 6.07 -14.21 -3.54
N ILE A 113 6.57 -13.06 -4.00
CA ILE A 113 6.07 -12.31 -5.16
C ILE A 113 7.18 -12.04 -6.19
N GLY A 114 8.29 -12.79 -6.12
CA GLY A 114 9.41 -12.67 -7.07
C GLY A 114 10.24 -11.40 -6.90
N ALA A 115 10.29 -10.83 -5.69
CA ALA A 115 11.14 -9.70 -5.33
C ALA A 115 12.07 -10.06 -4.17
N GLU A 116 13.03 -9.20 -3.84
CA GLU A 116 13.89 -9.35 -2.66
C GLU A 116 13.08 -9.20 -1.35
N ASP A 117 13.50 -9.88 -0.27
CA ASP A 117 12.81 -9.83 1.04
C ASP A 117 12.88 -8.48 1.76
N ARG A 118 13.67 -7.55 1.22
CA ARG A 118 13.64 -6.14 1.62
C ARG A 118 12.35 -5.43 1.22
N PHE A 119 11.54 -6.05 0.37
CA PHE A 119 10.25 -5.55 -0.10
C PHE A 119 9.09 -6.25 0.60
N VAL A 120 8.04 -5.51 0.91
CA VAL A 120 6.79 -6.04 1.48
C VAL A 120 5.59 -5.51 0.72
N ARG A 121 4.64 -6.41 0.45
CA ARG A 121 3.33 -6.06 -0.09
C ARG A 121 2.31 -5.78 0.98
N LEU A 122 1.95 -4.52 1.11
CA LEU A 122 0.79 -4.08 1.87
C LEU A 122 -0.46 -4.03 0.98
N THR A 123 -1.61 -4.44 1.52
CA THR A 123 -2.91 -4.40 0.82
C THR A 123 -3.71 -3.19 1.24
N LEU A 124 -4.29 -2.48 0.27
CA LEU A 124 -5.15 -1.31 0.51
C LEU A 124 -6.64 -1.61 0.27
N LEU A 125 -7.01 -2.87 0.05
CA LEU A 125 -8.38 -3.29 -0.29
C LEU A 125 -9.20 -3.78 0.90
N ARG A 126 -8.59 -3.92 2.07
CA ARG A 126 -9.26 -4.43 3.27
C ARG A 126 -10.32 -3.43 3.78
N SER A 127 -10.98 -3.74 4.89
CA SER A 127 -11.98 -2.86 5.49
C SER A 127 -11.37 -1.48 5.83
N GLN A 128 -12.22 -0.51 6.15
CA GLN A 128 -11.72 0.79 6.59
C GLN A 128 -10.95 0.67 7.91
N ASP A 129 -11.45 -0.13 8.85
CA ASP A 129 -10.80 -0.40 10.13
C ASP A 129 -9.42 -1.05 9.97
N ASP A 130 -9.30 -2.04 9.07
CA ASP A 130 -8.00 -2.66 8.76
C ASP A 130 -7.00 -1.65 8.20
N PHE A 131 -7.46 -0.74 7.34
CA PHE A 131 -6.61 0.29 6.75
C PHE A 131 -6.19 1.35 7.78
N ASP A 132 -7.11 1.76 8.65
CA ASP A 132 -6.80 2.75 9.69
C ASP A 132 -5.85 2.16 10.74
N LEU A 133 -6.01 0.88 11.10
CA LEU A 133 -5.08 0.16 11.96
C LEU A 133 -3.68 0.03 11.34
N LEU A 134 -3.59 -0.30 10.04
CA LEU A 134 -2.34 -0.31 9.29
C LEU A 134 -1.66 1.07 9.36
N LEU A 135 -2.41 2.14 9.11
CA LEU A 135 -1.90 3.50 9.10
C LEU A 135 -1.39 3.92 10.49
N GLN A 136 -2.14 3.59 11.54
CA GLN A 136 -1.76 3.86 12.92
C GLN A 136 -0.42 3.17 13.28
N ARG A 137 -0.31 1.87 13.00
CA ARG A 137 0.89 1.07 13.31
C ARG A 137 2.13 1.58 12.59
N LEU A 138 2.01 1.88 11.30
CA LEU A 138 3.13 2.42 10.52
C LEU A 138 3.56 3.82 10.98
N ASN A 139 2.61 4.68 11.34
CA ASN A 139 2.94 6.00 11.89
C ASN A 139 3.66 5.89 13.22
N GLN A 140 3.18 5.02 14.12
CA GLN A 140 3.83 4.79 15.41
C GLN A 140 5.28 4.30 15.22
N LEU A 141 5.49 3.31 14.35
CA LEU A 141 6.81 2.77 14.04
C LEU A 141 7.79 3.85 13.58
N VAL A 142 7.33 4.74 12.70
CA VAL A 142 8.15 5.82 12.15
C VAL A 142 8.39 6.96 13.15
N LEU A 143 7.41 7.29 13.99
CA LEU A 143 7.58 8.28 15.05
C LEU A 143 8.59 7.82 16.11
N GLU A 144 8.47 6.57 16.58
CA GLU A 144 9.41 5.99 17.54
C GLU A 144 10.85 5.98 16.99
N GLU A 145 11.02 5.78 15.69
CA GLU A 145 12.31 5.90 15.01
C GLU A 145 12.85 7.34 15.05
N SER A 146 12.03 8.32 14.68
CA SER A 146 12.41 9.74 14.66
C SER A 146 12.85 10.24 16.04
N HIS A 147 12.12 9.86 17.09
CA HIS A 147 12.51 10.17 18.46
C HIS A 147 13.87 9.57 18.82
N ARG A 148 14.11 8.30 18.49
CA ARG A 148 15.37 7.61 18.79
C ARG A 148 16.57 8.24 18.08
N GLN A 149 16.39 8.70 16.85
CA GLN A 149 17.40 9.47 16.11
C GLN A 149 17.68 10.84 16.77
N SER A 150 16.65 11.52 17.26
CA SER A 150 16.81 12.80 17.95
C SER A 150 17.61 12.68 19.25
N TYR A 151 17.38 11.62 20.05
CA TYR A 151 18.14 11.37 21.27
C TYR A 151 19.62 11.07 20.97
N PHE A 152 19.89 10.23 19.97
CA PHE A 152 21.26 9.89 19.59
C PHE A 152 22.07 11.10 19.10
N VAL A 153 21.44 11.99 18.31
CA VAL A 153 22.08 13.25 17.86
C VAL A 153 22.32 14.21 19.02
N HIS A 154 21.45 14.21 20.03
CA HIS A 154 21.64 15.03 21.23
C HIS A 154 22.83 14.54 22.06
N ASP A 155 22.94 13.22 22.29
CA ASP A 155 24.04 12.62 23.08
C ASP A 155 25.41 12.78 22.40
N LEU A 156 25.47 12.78 21.07
CA LEU A 156 26.70 13.08 20.32
C LEU A 156 27.12 14.55 20.36
N LYS A 157 26.23 15.47 20.75
CA LYS A 157 26.54 16.91 20.91
C LYS A 157 26.89 17.30 22.34
N THR A 158 26.67 16.41 23.31
CA THR A 158 26.92 16.66 24.74
C THR A 158 28.18 15.97 25.27
N ASN A 159 28.87 15.21 24.43
CA ASN A 159 30.26 14.75 24.63
C ASN A 159 31.22 15.51 23.71
#